data_AF-A0A0T1S498-F1
#
_entry.id   AF-A0A0T1S498-F1
#
_cell.length_a   1.000
_cell.length_b   1.000
_cell.length_c   1.000
_cell.angle_alpha   90.00
_cell.angle_beta   90.00
_cell.angle_gamma   90.00
#
_symmetry.space_group_name_H-M   'P 1'
#
loop_
_entity.id
_entity.type
_entity.pdbx_description
1 polymer ?
#
loop_
_entity_poly.entity_id
_entity_poly.type
_entity_poly.pdbx_seq_one_letter_code
_entity_poly.pdbx_strand_id
1 'polypeptide(L)'
;MGPRGAPIAAAGVLCALGLSLALAGCGGEGGGDGGLKSAGATPAAVGPARLWPDLPPATNPPIDYGESDTGRVPGVEVPGGDVHAVDAVAVVRAEERARTDASAGSDALDGRTARALEACDSAPAACPVLRPYYRDLTGNGRDELIVGIRMPDQQFGVRVYLAEDGGLTRIMSTVDQVVSVEVAGRDLIMRSGSAGIPGYEYRTAWTWDEQQRSMLPTRDEIVRVKPPGTGPSTVPAPRLVSPVPSPASPPGPAPVAPPVIAPAGPRP
;
A
#
# COMPACT_ATOMS: atom_id res chain seq x y z
N MET A 1 27.14 -59.30 -30.26
CA MET A 1 27.96 -59.63 -31.44
C MET A 1 28.76 -58.40 -31.84
N GLY A 2 30.10 -58.42 -31.74
CA GLY A 2 30.99 -57.43 -32.38
C GLY A 2 31.24 -57.78 -33.86
N PRO A 3 31.96 -56.97 -34.67
CA PRO A 3 33.40 -56.69 -34.47
C PRO A 3 33.80 -55.20 -34.67
N ARG A 4 34.76 -54.64 -33.92
CA ARG A 4 36.23 -54.53 -34.13
C ARG A 4 36.69 -53.59 -35.27
N GLY A 5 37.56 -52.63 -34.91
CA GLY A 5 38.77 -52.31 -35.69
C GLY A 5 39.03 -50.84 -36.05
N ALA A 6 39.81 -50.13 -35.22
CA ALA A 6 40.68 -49.00 -35.64
C ALA A 6 41.88 -49.57 -36.43
N PRO A 7 42.70 -48.81 -37.24
CA PRO A 7 43.67 -47.82 -36.70
C PRO A 7 44.24 -46.70 -37.65
N ILE A 8 44.89 -45.66 -37.04
CA ILE A 8 46.21 -45.00 -37.37
C ILE A 8 46.42 -44.43 -38.81
N ALA A 9 47.04 -43.27 -39.15
CA ALA A 9 48.13 -42.40 -38.66
C ALA A 9 47.99 -41.03 -39.40
N ALA A 10 48.29 -39.87 -38.80
CA ALA A 10 49.60 -39.24 -38.51
C ALA A 10 50.38 -38.69 -39.72
N ALA A 11 50.53 -37.36 -39.77
CA ALA A 11 51.69 -36.56 -40.22
C ALA A 11 51.20 -35.09 -40.28
N GLY A 12 51.61 -34.15 -39.41
CA GLY A 12 52.95 -33.56 -39.31
C GLY A 12 53.01 -32.33 -40.25
N VAL A 13 53.63 -31.19 -39.96
CA VAL A 13 54.51 -30.76 -38.88
C VAL A 13 54.83 -29.26 -39.16
N LEU A 14 55.16 -28.49 -38.11
CA LEU A 14 55.88 -27.20 -38.08
C LEU A 14 55.23 -25.90 -38.64
N CYS A 15 54.92 -24.98 -37.72
CA CYS A 15 55.60 -23.68 -37.66
C CYS A 15 55.44 -23.07 -36.26
N ALA A 16 56.51 -23.17 -35.47
CA ALA A 16 56.71 -22.40 -34.26
C ALA A 16 57.03 -20.94 -34.63
N LEU A 17 56.37 -19.97 -33.98
CA LEU A 17 56.85 -18.62 -33.63
C LEU A 17 55.65 -17.75 -33.22
N GLY A 18 55.50 -17.49 -31.93
CA GLY A 18 54.44 -16.61 -31.41
C GLY A 18 54.14 -16.80 -29.92
N LEU A 19 55.14 -17.16 -29.11
CA LEU A 19 55.02 -17.11 -27.66
C LEU A 19 55.53 -15.75 -27.22
N SER A 20 54.63 -14.83 -26.83
CA SER A 20 54.77 -13.88 -25.70
C SER A 20 53.92 -12.61 -25.88
N LEU A 21 53.34 -12.16 -24.75
CA LEU A 21 52.54 -10.94 -24.50
C LEU A 21 51.01 -11.02 -24.71
N ALA A 22 50.28 -11.45 -23.66
CA ALA A 22 49.25 -10.66 -22.97
C ALA A 22 48.44 -11.52 -21.97
N LEU A 23 49.10 -12.05 -20.92
CA LEU A 23 48.43 -12.41 -19.67
C LEU A 23 48.75 -11.31 -18.64
N ALA A 24 48.00 -10.22 -18.71
CA ALA A 24 47.96 -9.21 -17.65
C ALA A 24 46.49 -8.95 -17.33
N GLY A 25 45.93 -9.82 -16.48
CA GLY A 25 44.56 -9.73 -15.99
C GLY A 25 44.46 -10.38 -14.61
N CYS A 26 44.51 -9.53 -13.58
CA CYS A 26 44.26 -9.79 -12.15
C CYS A 26 45.13 -10.83 -11.44
N GLY A 27 46.45 -10.61 -11.43
CA GLY A 27 47.35 -11.16 -10.41
C GLY A 27 48.33 -10.07 -9.98
N GLY A 28 47.90 -9.20 -9.07
CA GLY A 28 48.70 -8.07 -8.61
C GLY A 28 49.80 -8.50 -7.63
N GLU A 29 51.01 -8.72 -8.13
CA GLU A 29 52.26 -8.54 -7.39
C GLU A 29 52.86 -7.19 -7.82
N GLY A 30 52.60 -6.14 -7.05
CA GLY A 30 53.17 -4.81 -7.30
C GLY A 30 52.40 -3.66 -6.65
N GLY A 31 52.79 -3.30 -5.43
CA GLY A 31 52.73 -1.93 -4.92
C GLY A 31 51.36 -1.24 -4.86
N GLY A 32 50.54 -1.64 -3.89
CA GLY A 32 49.37 -0.88 -3.45
C GLY A 32 48.77 -1.55 -2.23
N ASP A 33 48.73 -0.85 -1.11
CA ASP A 33 48.36 -1.34 0.23
C ASP A 33 46.85 -1.66 0.39
N GLY A 34 46.23 -2.25 -0.63
CA GLY A 34 44.78 -2.49 -0.74
C GLY A 34 44.40 -3.96 -0.81
N GLY A 35 45.21 -4.87 -0.25
CA GLY A 35 44.89 -6.30 -0.22
C GLY A 35 43.52 -6.56 0.42
N LEU A 36 42.73 -7.46 -0.18
CA LEU A 36 41.43 -7.87 0.37
C LEU A 36 41.63 -8.33 1.82
N LYS A 37 41.16 -7.51 2.76
CA LYS A 37 41.22 -7.80 4.18
C LYS A 37 40.13 -8.82 4.49
N SER A 38 40.52 -9.96 5.05
CA SER A 38 39.57 -10.89 5.64
C SER A 38 38.73 -10.17 6.70
N ALA A 39 37.40 -10.30 6.62
CA ALA A 39 36.49 -9.78 7.64
C ALA A 39 36.48 -10.65 8.93
N GLY A 40 37.34 -11.67 9.00
CA GLY A 40 37.34 -12.69 10.04
C GLY A 40 36.39 -13.85 9.73
N ALA A 41 36.39 -14.84 10.61
CA ALA A 41 35.46 -15.97 10.49
C ALA A 41 34.02 -15.49 10.72
N THR A 42 33.13 -15.78 9.77
CA THR A 42 31.69 -15.61 10.00
C THR A 42 31.24 -16.61 11.07
N PRO A 43 30.59 -16.17 12.16
CA PRO A 43 30.02 -17.09 13.14
C PRO A 43 29.08 -18.10 12.47
N ALA A 44 29.12 -19.36 12.91
CA ALA A 44 28.16 -20.35 12.45
C ALA A 44 26.73 -19.93 12.85
N ALA A 45 25.76 -20.15 11.95
CA ALA A 45 24.37 -19.86 12.23
C ALA A 45 23.89 -20.70 13.42
N VAL A 46 23.35 -20.04 14.45
CA VAL A 46 22.74 -20.71 15.60
C VAL A 46 21.25 -20.85 15.32
N GLY A 47 20.78 -22.10 15.22
CA GLY A 47 19.36 -22.39 15.06
C GLY A 47 18.58 -22.24 16.38
N PRO A 48 17.24 -22.17 16.31
CA PRO A 48 16.41 -22.10 17.51
C PRO A 48 16.58 -23.37 18.36
N ALA A 49 16.77 -23.18 19.67
CA ALA A 49 16.73 -24.28 20.63
C ALA A 49 15.27 -24.64 20.92
N ARG A 50 14.91 -25.92 20.79
CA ARG A 50 13.58 -26.41 21.20
C ARG A 50 13.54 -26.54 22.71
N LEU A 51 12.75 -25.71 23.36
CA LEU A 51 12.40 -25.84 24.76
C LEU A 51 11.10 -26.66 24.85
N TRP A 52 10.98 -27.55 25.85
CA TRP A 52 9.79 -28.40 26.10
C TRP A 52 9.32 -29.22 24.88
N PRO A 53 10.09 -30.21 24.43
CA PRO A 53 9.76 -31.01 23.23
C PRO A 53 8.47 -31.81 23.35
N ASP A 54 8.03 -32.12 24.57
CA ASP A 54 6.82 -32.89 24.87
C ASP A 54 5.57 -32.02 25.06
N LEU A 55 5.66 -30.71 24.79
CA LEU A 55 4.50 -29.81 24.88
C LEU A 55 3.43 -30.27 23.86
N PRO A 56 2.21 -30.63 24.30
CA PRO A 56 1.17 -31.05 23.38
C PRO A 56 0.74 -29.88 22.47
N PRO A 57 0.27 -30.16 21.25
CA PRO A 57 -0.26 -29.13 20.36
C PRO A 57 -1.39 -28.33 21.01
N ALA A 58 -1.47 -27.04 20.70
CA ALA A 58 -2.63 -26.23 21.04
C ALA A 58 -3.87 -26.79 20.32
N THR A 59 -4.93 -27.08 21.07
CA THR A 59 -6.18 -27.63 20.55
C THR A 59 -7.33 -26.63 20.50
N ASN A 60 -7.17 -25.49 21.18
CA ASN A 60 -8.17 -24.44 21.23
C ASN A 60 -7.64 -23.21 20.47
N PRO A 61 -8.49 -22.51 19.70
CA PRO A 61 -8.09 -21.27 19.08
C PRO A 61 -7.71 -20.23 20.16
N PRO A 62 -6.71 -19.38 19.89
CA PRO A 62 -6.38 -18.27 20.77
C PRO A 62 -7.57 -17.28 20.87
N ILE A 63 -7.54 -16.43 21.90
CA ILE A 63 -8.40 -15.25 21.97
C ILE A 63 -8.09 -14.39 20.74
N ASP A 64 -9.13 -13.82 20.13
CA ASP A 64 -9.04 -12.93 18.95
C ASP A 64 -7.83 -11.99 19.07
N TYR A 65 -6.89 -12.17 18.14
CA TYR A 65 -5.61 -11.44 18.08
C TYR A 65 -5.72 -10.19 17.20
N GLY A 66 -6.92 -9.63 17.07
CA GLY A 66 -7.18 -8.49 16.18
C GLY A 66 -7.38 -8.93 14.73
N GLU A 67 -7.99 -10.10 14.52
CA GLU A 67 -8.48 -10.49 13.21
C GLU A 67 -9.58 -9.50 12.78
N SER A 68 -9.47 -8.90 11.59
CA SER A 68 -10.51 -8.00 11.11
C SER A 68 -11.74 -8.81 10.67
N ASP A 69 -12.88 -8.52 11.28
CA ASP A 69 -14.19 -9.02 10.82
C ASP A 69 -14.50 -8.53 9.40
N THR A 70 -14.74 -9.49 8.52
CA THR A 70 -15.20 -9.22 7.16
C THR A 70 -16.72 -9.03 7.15
N GLY A 71 -17.21 -8.15 6.27
CA GLY A 71 -18.63 -7.85 6.24
C GLY A 71 -19.08 -7.19 4.96
N ARG A 72 -20.18 -7.70 4.38
CA ARG A 72 -20.82 -7.06 3.23
C ARG A 72 -21.34 -5.68 3.62
N VAL A 73 -21.01 -4.66 2.84
CA VAL A 73 -21.57 -3.32 2.98
C VAL A 73 -22.97 -3.32 2.35
N PRO A 74 -24.05 -3.09 3.13
CA PRO A 74 -25.40 -3.14 2.59
C PRO A 74 -25.70 -1.94 1.68
N GLY A 75 -26.48 -2.16 0.62
CA GLY A 75 -27.02 -1.07 -0.21
C GLY A 75 -26.02 -0.34 -1.09
N VAL A 76 -24.76 -0.79 -1.15
CA VAL A 76 -23.76 -0.27 -2.10
C VAL A 76 -23.60 -1.28 -3.23
N GLU A 77 -24.02 -0.89 -4.42
CA GLU A 77 -23.80 -1.64 -5.65
C GLU A 77 -22.51 -1.18 -6.32
N VAL A 78 -21.76 -2.15 -6.84
CA VAL A 78 -20.55 -1.92 -7.64
C VAL A 78 -20.65 -2.70 -8.94
N PRO A 79 -21.51 -2.26 -9.88
CA PRO A 79 -21.65 -2.92 -11.17
C PRO A 79 -20.31 -2.96 -11.91
N GLY A 80 -19.94 -4.13 -12.43
CA GLY A 80 -18.65 -4.31 -13.10
C GLY A 80 -17.43 -4.38 -12.17
N GLY A 81 -17.61 -4.22 -10.86
CA GLY A 81 -16.54 -4.32 -9.86
C GLY A 81 -15.59 -3.12 -9.83
N ASP A 82 -15.98 -1.97 -10.40
CA ASP A 82 -15.16 -0.75 -10.39
C ASP A 82 -15.37 0.06 -9.11
N VAL A 83 -14.43 -0.06 -8.18
CA VAL A 83 -14.42 0.69 -6.92
C VAL A 83 -14.21 2.20 -7.09
N HIS A 84 -13.66 2.66 -8.23
CA HIS A 84 -13.41 4.09 -8.48
C HIS A 84 -14.71 4.87 -8.69
N ALA A 85 -15.77 4.19 -9.09
CA ALA A 85 -17.10 4.77 -9.28
C ALA A 85 -17.89 4.94 -7.97
N VAL A 86 -17.38 4.41 -6.86
CA VAL A 86 -18.10 4.38 -5.58
C VAL A 86 -17.79 5.62 -4.74
N ASP A 87 -18.81 6.21 -4.11
CA ASP A 87 -18.64 7.24 -3.10
C ASP A 87 -18.20 6.64 -1.76
N ALA A 88 -16.94 6.87 -1.38
CA ALA A 88 -16.37 6.40 -0.13
C ALA A 88 -17.13 6.89 1.11
N VAL A 89 -17.72 8.09 1.10
CA VAL A 89 -18.54 8.59 2.21
C VAL A 89 -19.81 7.74 2.33
N ALA A 90 -20.49 7.47 1.22
CA ALA A 90 -21.68 6.63 1.19
C ALA A 90 -21.39 5.20 1.68
N VAL A 91 -20.23 4.63 1.36
CA VAL A 91 -19.79 3.31 1.85
C VAL A 91 -19.67 3.27 3.37
N VAL A 92 -18.89 4.19 3.94
CA VAL A 92 -18.68 4.26 5.40
C VAL A 92 -20.01 4.52 6.11
N ARG A 93 -20.89 5.33 5.52
CA ARG A 93 -22.22 5.65 6.05
C ARG A 93 -23.17 4.46 6.00
N ALA A 94 -23.15 3.68 4.92
CA ALA A 94 -23.94 2.46 4.79
C ALA A 94 -23.53 1.41 5.83
N GLU A 95 -22.23 1.25 6.04
CA GLU A 95 -21.68 0.36 7.05
C GLU A 95 -22.07 0.78 8.47
N GLU A 96 -21.92 2.06 8.83
CA GLU A 96 -22.28 2.56 10.16
C GLU A 96 -23.78 2.39 10.45
N ARG A 97 -24.65 2.56 9.45
CA ARG A 97 -26.10 2.33 9.60
C ARG A 97 -26.49 0.87 9.76
N ALA A 98 -25.68 -0.03 9.19
CA ALA A 98 -25.89 -1.47 9.30
C ALA A 98 -25.39 -2.04 10.64
N ARG A 99 -24.65 -1.25 11.42
CA ARG A 99 -24.06 -1.70 12.67
C ARG A 99 -25.14 -2.06 13.69
N THR A 100 -25.01 -3.25 14.25
CA THR A 100 -25.78 -3.68 15.43
C THR A 100 -24.89 -3.63 16.66
N ASP A 101 -25.46 -3.57 17.87
CA ASP A 101 -24.68 -3.56 19.12
C ASP A 101 -23.80 -4.82 19.26
N ALA A 102 -24.18 -5.94 18.63
CA ALA A 102 -23.39 -7.18 18.59
C ALA A 102 -22.21 -7.13 17.60
N SER A 103 -22.17 -6.14 16.70
CA SER A 103 -21.11 -5.92 15.70
C SER A 103 -20.24 -4.70 16.04
N ALA A 104 -20.40 -4.13 17.24
CA ALA A 104 -19.57 -3.02 17.73
C ALA A 104 -18.21 -3.55 18.19
N GLY A 105 -17.37 -3.92 17.23
CA GLY A 105 -15.96 -4.23 17.47
C GLY A 105 -15.18 -3.01 17.96
N SER A 106 -13.89 -3.22 18.27
CA SER A 106 -12.95 -2.16 18.68
C SER A 106 -12.72 -1.09 17.59
N ASP A 107 -13.22 -1.32 16.38
CA ASP A 107 -13.10 -0.47 15.19
C ASP A 107 -14.35 0.40 14.89
N ALA A 108 -15.36 0.35 15.77
CA ALA A 108 -16.60 1.10 15.61
C ALA A 108 -16.35 2.62 15.63
N LEU A 109 -17.14 3.38 14.85
CA LEU A 109 -17.07 4.84 14.90
C LEU A 109 -17.59 5.35 16.24
N ASP A 110 -16.86 6.26 16.88
CA ASP A 110 -17.40 6.96 18.05
C ASP A 110 -18.58 7.86 17.64
N GLY A 111 -19.48 8.14 18.58
CA GLY A 111 -20.69 8.91 18.30
C GLY A 111 -20.44 10.33 17.77
N ARG A 112 -19.27 10.94 18.01
CA ARG A 112 -18.90 12.23 17.39
C ARG A 112 -18.55 12.03 15.92
N THR A 113 -17.73 11.02 15.59
CA THR A 113 -17.38 10.69 14.20
C THR A 113 -18.60 10.28 13.38
N ALA A 114 -19.49 9.44 13.93
CA ALA A 114 -20.73 9.04 13.26
C ALA A 114 -21.62 10.24 12.90
N ARG A 115 -21.76 11.23 13.81
CA ARG A 115 -22.50 12.46 13.51
C ARG A 115 -21.83 13.32 12.44
N ALA A 116 -20.50 13.42 12.47
CA ALA A 116 -19.74 14.18 11.47
C ALA A 116 -19.84 13.54 10.08
N LEU A 117 -19.91 12.21 10.01
CA LEU A 117 -20.10 11.45 8.77
C LEU A 117 -21.45 11.75 8.08
N GLU A 118 -22.53 11.85 8.86
CA GLU A 118 -23.85 12.23 8.33
C GLU A 118 -23.87 13.69 7.82
N ALA A 119 -23.01 14.56 8.35
CA ALA A 119 -22.93 15.97 7.96
C ALA A 119 -22.05 16.25 6.73
N CYS A 120 -21.34 15.25 6.17
CA CYS A 120 -20.34 15.44 5.11
C CYS A 120 -20.87 16.21 3.89
N ASP A 121 -22.14 16.02 3.50
CA ASP A 121 -22.73 16.71 2.35
C ASP A 121 -22.91 18.22 2.60
N SER A 122 -23.24 18.58 3.85
CA SER A 122 -23.46 19.97 4.28
C SER A 122 -22.18 20.67 4.76
N ALA A 123 -21.18 19.90 5.19
CA ALA A 123 -19.93 20.37 5.78
C ALA A 123 -18.73 19.56 5.29
N PRO A 124 -18.40 19.60 3.98
CA PRO A 124 -17.39 18.74 3.38
C PRO A 124 -16.00 18.92 3.99
N ALA A 125 -15.65 20.13 4.42
CA ALA A 125 -14.37 20.41 5.09
C ALA A 125 -14.25 19.76 6.48
N ALA A 126 -15.36 19.40 7.11
CA ALA A 126 -15.43 18.73 8.41
C ALA A 126 -15.69 17.22 8.28
N CYS A 127 -15.81 16.69 7.06
CA CYS A 127 -16.05 15.27 6.84
C CYS A 127 -14.85 14.45 7.39
N PRO A 128 -15.09 13.44 8.24
CA PRO A 128 -14.01 12.64 8.83
C PRO A 128 -13.38 11.68 7.81
N VAL A 129 -14.09 11.36 6.74
CA VAL A 129 -13.61 10.48 5.66
C VAL A 129 -12.62 11.23 4.79
N LEU A 130 -11.40 10.68 4.68
CA LEU A 130 -10.37 11.22 3.81
C LEU A 130 -10.57 10.79 2.36
N ARG A 131 -9.83 11.45 1.46
CA ARG A 131 -9.74 11.03 0.07
C ARG A 131 -9.32 9.54 0.01
N PRO A 132 -10.07 8.69 -0.71
CA PRO A 132 -9.74 7.27 -0.81
C PRO A 132 -8.51 7.04 -1.67
N TYR A 133 -7.88 5.88 -1.47
CA TYR A 133 -6.85 5.32 -2.33
C TYR A 133 -7.33 4.00 -2.92
N TYR A 134 -6.78 3.63 -4.07
CA TYR A 134 -7.20 2.46 -4.83
C TYR A 134 -5.97 1.65 -5.24
N ARG A 135 -5.88 0.39 -4.83
CA ARG A 135 -4.75 -0.49 -5.14
C ARG A 135 -5.21 -1.95 -5.20
N ASP A 136 -4.68 -2.70 -6.14
CA ASP A 136 -4.79 -4.17 -6.18
C ASP A 136 -3.93 -4.79 -5.07
N LEU A 137 -4.55 -5.01 -3.91
CA LEU A 137 -4.00 -5.64 -2.72
C LEU A 137 -4.25 -7.16 -2.74
N THR A 138 -5.33 -7.62 -3.38
CA THR A 138 -5.65 -9.06 -3.47
C THR A 138 -4.81 -9.76 -4.55
N GLY A 139 -4.38 -9.04 -5.58
CA GLY A 139 -3.68 -9.58 -6.75
C GLY A 139 -4.63 -10.13 -7.81
N ASN A 140 -5.91 -9.75 -7.78
CA ASN A 140 -6.92 -10.20 -8.74
C ASN A 140 -6.95 -9.33 -10.02
N GLY A 141 -6.10 -8.31 -10.11
CA GLY A 141 -6.02 -7.37 -11.22
C GLY A 141 -7.03 -6.23 -11.17
N ARG A 142 -7.73 -6.06 -10.04
CA ARG A 142 -8.67 -4.96 -9.77
C ARG A 142 -8.25 -4.27 -8.49
N ASP A 143 -8.50 -2.97 -8.43
CA ASP A 143 -8.18 -2.22 -7.22
C ASP A 143 -9.22 -2.51 -6.12
N GLU A 144 -8.75 -2.58 -4.88
CA GLU A 144 -9.56 -2.44 -3.68
C GLU A 144 -9.65 -0.96 -3.25
N LEU A 145 -10.74 -0.61 -2.56
CA LEU A 145 -10.97 0.72 -2.01
C LEU A 145 -10.39 0.83 -0.60
N ILE A 146 -9.45 1.75 -0.39
CA ILE A 146 -8.82 2.03 0.90
C ILE A 146 -9.34 3.38 1.41
N VAL A 147 -9.94 3.37 2.61
CA VAL A 147 -10.55 4.55 3.24
C VAL A 147 -9.91 4.84 4.59
N GLY A 148 -9.51 6.10 4.78
CA GLY A 148 -9.07 6.62 6.06
C GLY A 148 -10.16 7.46 6.73
N ILE A 149 -10.34 7.31 8.04
CA ILE A 149 -11.38 7.99 8.82
C ILE A 149 -10.73 8.65 10.04
N ARG A 150 -10.80 9.99 10.12
CA ARG A 150 -10.34 10.72 11.30
C ARG A 150 -11.32 10.53 12.45
N MET A 151 -10.77 10.24 13.62
CA MET A 151 -11.51 10.10 14.87
C MET A 151 -10.93 11.03 15.94
N PRO A 152 -11.64 11.26 17.06
CA PRO A 152 -11.13 11.98 18.21
C PRO A 152 -9.86 11.36 18.79
N ASP A 153 -9.18 12.12 19.67
CA ASP A 153 -8.07 11.61 20.48
C ASP A 153 -6.91 11.02 19.63
N GLN A 154 -6.71 11.60 18.45
CA GLN A 154 -5.71 11.20 17.44
C GLN A 154 -5.88 9.77 16.90
N GLN A 155 -7.06 9.17 17.12
CA GLN A 155 -7.39 7.90 16.49
C GLN A 155 -7.65 8.07 14.99
N PHE A 156 -7.33 7.02 14.25
CA PHE A 156 -7.49 6.96 12.82
C PHE A 156 -7.95 5.57 12.41
N GLY A 157 -9.13 5.50 11.80
CA GLY A 157 -9.68 4.28 11.24
C GLY A 157 -9.14 4.04 9.83
N VAL A 158 -8.73 2.82 9.53
CA VAL A 158 -8.38 2.37 8.18
C VAL A 158 -9.31 1.22 7.82
N ARG A 159 -10.01 1.36 6.68
CA ARG A 159 -10.88 0.32 6.13
C ARG A 159 -10.47 -0.01 4.70
N VAL A 160 -10.56 -1.28 4.34
CA VAL A 160 -10.32 -1.76 2.97
C VAL A 160 -11.53 -2.54 2.51
N TYR A 161 -11.97 -2.27 1.28
CA TYR A 161 -13.14 -2.91 0.68
C TYR A 161 -12.80 -3.56 -0.66
N LEU A 162 -13.23 -4.81 -0.80
CA LEU A 162 -13.18 -5.61 -2.00
C LEU A 162 -14.50 -5.54 -2.75
N ALA A 163 -14.44 -5.27 -4.05
CA ALA A 163 -15.61 -5.38 -4.92
C ALA A 163 -15.81 -6.84 -5.35
N GLU A 164 -16.91 -7.44 -4.90
CA GLU A 164 -17.26 -8.83 -5.19
C GLU A 164 -18.78 -9.00 -5.24
N ASP A 165 -19.26 -9.95 -6.03
CA ASP A 165 -20.69 -10.26 -6.18
C ASP A 165 -21.58 -9.01 -6.37
N GLY A 166 -21.08 -8.06 -7.18
CA GLY A 166 -21.79 -6.82 -7.52
C GLY A 166 -21.89 -5.77 -6.40
N GLY A 167 -21.13 -5.89 -5.30
CA GLY A 167 -21.11 -4.89 -4.22
C GLY A 167 -19.77 -4.88 -3.49
N LEU A 168 -19.74 -4.31 -2.28
CA LEU A 168 -18.52 -4.20 -1.48
C LEU A 168 -18.54 -5.10 -0.25
N THR A 169 -17.43 -5.80 -0.01
CA THR A 169 -17.14 -6.49 1.25
C THR A 169 -15.97 -5.79 1.92
N ARG A 170 -16.13 -5.39 3.19
CA ARG A 170 -15.03 -4.93 4.03
C ARG A 170 -14.13 -6.12 4.32
N ILE A 171 -12.86 -6.01 3.93
CA ILE A 171 -11.84 -7.06 4.09
C ILE A 171 -10.74 -6.65 5.07
N MET A 172 -10.75 -5.41 5.55
CA MET A 172 -9.87 -4.93 6.62
C MET A 172 -10.59 -3.82 7.37
N SER A 173 -10.49 -3.80 8.70
CA SER A 173 -10.93 -2.69 9.53
C SER A 173 -10.10 -2.62 10.80
N THR A 174 -9.49 -1.47 11.05
CA THR A 174 -8.69 -1.24 12.25
C THR A 174 -8.72 0.23 12.64
N VAL A 175 -8.50 0.50 13.94
CA VAL A 175 -8.41 1.85 14.50
C VAL A 175 -7.18 1.90 15.39
N ASP A 176 -6.30 2.89 15.16
CA ASP A 176 -5.12 3.11 15.98
C ASP A 176 -4.70 4.59 15.97
N GLN A 177 -3.69 4.96 16.78
CA GLN A 177 -3.00 6.25 16.72
C GLN A 177 -1.97 6.22 15.57
N VAL A 178 -2.48 6.28 14.34
CA VAL A 178 -1.70 6.11 13.13
C VAL A 178 -0.77 7.29 12.86
N VAL A 179 0.50 6.98 12.62
CA VAL A 179 1.57 7.90 12.18
C VAL A 179 1.63 7.95 10.64
N SER A 180 1.62 6.79 9.98
CA SER A 180 1.55 6.70 8.52
C SER A 180 0.86 5.41 8.05
N VAL A 181 0.30 5.47 6.85
CA VAL A 181 -0.19 4.31 6.09
C VAL A 181 0.52 4.31 4.74
N GLU A 182 1.17 3.20 4.41
CA GLU A 182 1.99 3.02 3.23
C GLU A 182 1.56 1.74 2.51
N VAL A 183 1.78 1.67 1.20
CA VAL A 183 1.58 0.44 0.42
C VAL A 183 2.92 0.03 -0.16
N ALA A 184 3.32 -1.23 0.07
CA ALA A 184 4.52 -1.81 -0.48
C ALA A 184 4.19 -3.15 -1.16
N GLY A 185 4.23 -3.19 -2.48
CA GLY A 185 3.68 -4.31 -3.22
C GLY A 185 2.17 -4.41 -2.98
N ARG A 186 1.74 -5.50 -2.35
CA ARG A 186 0.34 -5.77 -1.98
C ARG A 186 0.06 -5.62 -0.48
N ASP A 187 1.07 -5.22 0.29
CA ASP A 187 0.96 -5.10 1.73
C ASP A 187 0.57 -3.67 2.08
N LEU A 188 -0.43 -3.51 2.95
CA LEU A 188 -0.76 -2.24 3.59
C LEU A 188 0.00 -2.16 4.91
N ILE A 189 0.95 -1.23 4.99
CA ILE A 189 1.83 -1.05 6.14
C ILE A 189 1.30 0.12 6.96
N MET A 190 0.90 -0.16 8.19
CA MET A 190 0.47 0.83 9.15
C MET A 190 1.56 1.05 10.19
N ARG A 191 1.92 2.32 10.41
CA ARG A 191 2.77 2.73 11.55
C ARG A 191 1.90 3.43 12.56
N SER A 192 1.96 3.03 13.81
CA SER A 192 1.18 3.64 14.90
C SER A 192 2.01 3.82 16.16
N GLY A 193 1.58 4.76 17.03
CA GLY A 193 2.22 4.97 18.31
C GLY A 193 2.12 3.73 19.21
N SER A 194 3.21 3.35 19.88
CA SER A 194 3.15 2.22 20.81
C SER A 194 2.42 2.59 22.09
N ALA A 195 1.32 1.89 22.37
CA ALA A 195 0.62 1.99 23.64
C ALA A 195 1.52 1.46 24.78
N GLY A 196 1.84 2.33 25.74
CA GLY A 196 2.58 1.94 26.95
C GLY A 196 4.10 1.83 26.81
N ILE A 197 4.66 2.03 25.61
CA ILE A 197 6.12 1.99 25.39
C ILE A 197 6.61 3.29 24.74
N PRO A 198 6.90 4.33 25.53
CA PRO A 198 7.38 5.61 24.99
C PRO A 198 8.64 5.46 24.14
N GLY A 199 8.66 6.13 22.98
CA GLY A 199 9.77 6.07 22.03
C GLY A 199 9.76 4.83 21.14
N TYR A 200 8.62 4.15 21.00
CA TYR A 200 8.43 3.07 20.06
C TYR A 200 7.15 3.28 19.24
N GLU A 201 7.13 2.66 18.07
CA GLU A 201 5.98 2.55 17.18
C GLU A 201 5.71 1.08 16.88
N TYR A 202 4.45 0.73 16.66
CA TYR A 202 4.10 -0.51 15.97
C TYR A 202 4.23 -0.30 14.47
N ARG A 203 4.74 -1.31 13.77
CA ARG A 203 4.74 -1.39 12.31
C ARG A 203 4.10 -2.71 11.91
N THR A 204 2.84 -2.61 11.48
CA THR A 204 2.04 -3.77 11.11
C THR A 204 1.87 -3.82 9.59
N ALA A 205 2.21 -4.95 8.97
CA ALA A 205 1.95 -5.22 7.56
C ALA A 205 0.72 -6.12 7.43
N TRP A 206 -0.31 -5.57 6.81
CA TRP A 206 -1.57 -6.24 6.50
C TRP A 206 -1.51 -6.79 5.09
N THR A 207 -1.78 -8.09 4.95
CA THR A 207 -1.65 -8.82 3.69
C THR A 207 -2.92 -9.61 3.43
N TRP A 208 -3.36 -9.67 2.18
CA TRP A 208 -4.49 -10.48 1.77
C TRP A 208 -4.24 -11.97 2.00
N ASP A 209 -5.20 -12.63 2.65
CA ASP A 209 -5.27 -14.09 2.77
C ASP A 209 -6.50 -14.62 2.04
N GLU A 210 -6.27 -15.42 1.00
CA GLU A 210 -7.33 -16.01 0.16
C GLU A 210 -8.25 -16.97 0.94
N GLN A 211 -7.71 -17.65 1.95
CA GLN A 211 -8.47 -18.66 2.69
C GLN A 211 -9.45 -18.02 3.67
N GLN A 212 -9.03 -16.96 4.37
CA GLN A 212 -9.85 -16.17 5.27
C GLN A 212 -10.69 -15.10 4.54
N ARG A 213 -10.35 -14.81 3.28
CA ARG A 213 -10.93 -13.71 2.50
C ARG A 213 -10.86 -12.38 3.24
N SER A 214 -9.75 -12.15 3.94
CA SER A 214 -9.52 -10.97 4.79
C SER A 214 -8.07 -10.53 4.69
N MET A 215 -7.78 -9.27 4.99
CA MET A 215 -6.42 -8.82 5.23
C MET A 215 -6.03 -9.15 6.66
N LEU A 216 -4.94 -9.91 6.82
CA LEU A 216 -4.41 -10.32 8.11
C LEU A 216 -3.15 -9.54 8.47
N PRO A 217 -2.91 -9.23 9.75
CA PRO A 217 -1.67 -8.62 10.21
C PRO A 217 -0.54 -9.67 10.21
N THR A 218 0.04 -9.94 9.04
CA THR A 218 1.04 -11.00 8.84
C THR A 218 2.41 -10.71 9.43
N ARG A 219 2.69 -9.45 9.75
CA ARG A 219 3.91 -9.02 10.43
C ARG A 219 3.59 -7.85 11.34
N ASP A 220 3.99 -7.95 12.59
CA ASP A 220 3.88 -6.87 13.55
C ASP A 220 5.22 -6.68 14.27
N GLU A 221 5.73 -5.45 14.28
CA GLU A 221 7.03 -5.11 14.83
C GLU A 221 6.92 -3.94 15.80
N ILE A 222 7.59 -4.06 16.94
CA ILE A 222 7.79 -2.94 17.87
C ILE A 222 9.13 -2.31 17.56
N VAL A 223 9.12 -1.16 16.89
CA VAL A 223 10.32 -0.47 16.42
C VAL A 223 10.63 0.70 17.31
N ARG A 224 11.87 0.79 17.81
CA ARG A 224 12.33 1.98 18.53
C ARG A 224 12.41 3.15 17.57
N VAL A 225 11.71 4.23 17.91
CA VAL A 225 11.82 5.50 17.20
C VAL A 225 12.63 6.49 18.02
N LYS A 226 13.46 7.27 17.33
CA LYS A 226 14.18 8.36 18.00
C LYS A 226 13.14 9.34 18.54
N PRO A 227 13.30 9.86 19.77
CA PRO A 227 12.46 10.97 20.24
C PRO A 227 12.45 12.05 19.16
N PRO A 228 11.31 12.72 18.91
CA PRO A 228 11.28 13.87 18.03
C PRO A 228 12.42 14.80 18.45
N GLY A 229 13.41 14.99 17.58
CA GLY A 229 14.51 15.89 17.91
C GLY A 229 13.91 17.26 18.20
N THR A 230 14.38 17.94 19.24
CA THR A 230 14.04 19.34 19.57
C THR A 230 14.53 20.35 18.53
N GLY A 231 14.87 19.91 17.32
CA GLY A 231 15.15 20.78 16.19
C GLY A 231 13.86 21.18 15.47
N PRO A 232 13.83 22.34 14.79
CA PRO A 232 12.70 22.67 13.94
C PRO A 232 12.49 21.55 12.92
N SER A 233 11.27 21.01 12.88
CA SER A 233 10.89 19.94 11.96
C SER A 233 11.19 20.40 10.53
N THR A 234 12.19 19.77 9.90
CA THR A 234 12.50 19.94 8.47
C THR A 234 11.70 18.99 7.60
N VAL A 235 10.74 18.25 8.16
CA VAL A 235 9.69 17.64 7.35
C VAL A 235 8.87 18.80 6.79
N PRO A 236 8.90 19.04 5.47
CA PRO A 236 8.00 20.03 4.90
C PRO A 236 6.59 19.59 5.30
N ALA A 237 5.85 20.45 5.99
CA ALA A 237 4.40 20.29 6.06
C ALA A 237 3.94 20.00 4.62
N PRO A 238 3.07 19.00 4.39
CA PRO A 238 2.57 18.75 3.05
C PRO A 238 2.06 20.08 2.52
N ARG A 239 2.76 20.63 1.53
CA ARG A 239 2.35 21.89 0.93
C ARG A 239 0.99 21.59 0.33
N LEU A 240 -0.03 22.26 0.86
CA LEU A 240 -1.27 22.45 0.13
C LEU A 240 -0.85 22.99 -1.23
N VAL A 241 -0.89 22.14 -2.24
CA VAL A 241 -0.69 22.57 -3.62
C VAL A 241 -1.82 23.54 -3.87
N SER A 242 -1.50 24.84 -3.89
CA SER A 242 -2.44 25.85 -4.34
C SER A 242 -2.89 25.43 -5.75
N PRO A 243 -4.19 25.51 -6.06
CA PRO A 243 -4.68 25.12 -7.36
C PRO A 243 -3.91 25.89 -8.43
N VAL A 244 -3.32 25.15 -9.36
CA VAL A 244 -2.81 25.72 -10.60
C VAL A 244 -3.98 26.49 -11.23
N PRO A 245 -3.85 27.78 -11.55
CA PRO A 245 -4.91 28.48 -12.25
C PRO A 245 -5.15 27.74 -13.58
N SER A 246 -6.38 27.23 -13.75
CA SER A 246 -6.83 26.64 -15.00
C SER A 246 -6.53 27.61 -16.16
N PRO A 247 -6.02 27.12 -17.31
CA PRO A 247 -5.88 27.97 -18.48
C PRO A 247 -7.26 28.58 -18.81
N ALA A 248 -7.29 29.89 -18.95
CA ALA A 248 -8.49 30.64 -19.30
C ALA A 248 -9.09 30.06 -20.59
N SER A 249 -10.39 29.78 -20.57
CA SER A 249 -11.15 29.42 -21.75
C SER A 249 -10.91 30.45 -22.86
N PRO A 250 -10.70 30.04 -24.12
CA PRO A 250 -10.61 30.98 -25.23
C PRO A 250 -11.90 31.80 -25.32
N PRO A 251 -11.82 33.08 -25.72
CA PRO A 251 -12.99 33.94 -25.84
C PRO A 251 -13.99 33.32 -26.83
N GLY A 252 -15.24 33.20 -26.38
CA GLY A 252 -16.34 32.76 -27.22
C GLY A 252 -16.54 33.69 -28.42
N PRO A 253 -17.07 33.18 -29.56
CA PRO A 253 -17.27 33.99 -30.75
C PRO A 253 -18.23 35.16 -30.46
N ALA A 254 -17.87 36.33 -30.98
CA ALA A 254 -18.64 37.56 -30.84
C ALA A 254 -20.08 37.40 -31.36
N PRO A 255 -21.08 38.03 -30.72
CA PRO A 255 -22.45 38.01 -31.21
C PRO A 255 -22.53 38.70 -32.57
N VAL A 256 -23.09 37.99 -33.55
CA VAL A 256 -23.41 38.52 -34.87
C VAL A 256 -24.51 39.56 -34.72
N ALA A 257 -24.26 40.78 -35.18
CA ALA A 257 -25.22 41.87 -35.17
C ALA A 257 -26.46 41.52 -36.02
N PRO A 258 -27.68 41.92 -35.62
CA PRO A 258 -28.87 41.73 -36.44
C PRO A 258 -28.81 42.61 -37.70
N PRO A 259 -29.43 42.18 -38.81
CA PRO A 259 -29.43 42.95 -40.05
C PRO A 259 -30.21 44.25 -39.89
N VAL A 260 -29.61 45.35 -40.36
CA VAL A 260 -30.25 46.66 -40.48
C VAL A 260 -31.29 46.59 -41.60
N ILE A 261 -32.56 46.78 -41.26
CA ILE A 261 -33.65 46.97 -42.23
C ILE A 261 -33.53 48.41 -42.77
N ALA A 262 -33.28 48.55 -44.06
CA ALA A 262 -33.33 49.83 -44.75
C ALA A 262 -34.80 50.32 -44.90
N PRO A 263 -35.08 51.62 -44.75
CA PRO A 263 -36.42 52.15 -44.97
C PRO A 263 -36.75 52.15 -46.46
N ALA A 264 -37.98 51.73 -46.77
CA ALA A 264 -38.56 51.81 -48.11
C ALA A 264 -38.68 53.28 -48.56
N GLY A 265 -38.07 53.60 -49.71
CA GLY A 265 -38.32 54.87 -50.39
C GLY A 265 -39.76 54.95 -50.91
N PRO A 266 -40.34 56.16 -51.04
CA PRO A 266 -41.70 56.32 -51.53
C PRO A 266 -41.75 56.03 -53.04
N ARG A 267 -42.79 55.30 -53.48
CA ARG A 267 -43.11 55.11 -54.90
C ARG A 267 -43.88 56.33 -55.44
N PRO A 268 -43.70 56.69 -56.73
CA PRO A 268 -44.49 57.70 -57.42
C PRO A 268 -45.95 57.28 -57.64
#